data_AF-A0A2P4XEJ0-F1
#
_entry.id   AF-A0A2P4XEJ0-F1
#
_cell.length_a   1.000
_cell.length_b   1.000
_cell.length_c   1.000
_cell.angle_alpha   90.00
_cell.angle_beta   90.00
_cell.angle_gamma   90.00
#
_symmetry.space_group_name_H-M   'P 1'
#
loop_
_entity.id
_entity.type
_entity.pdbx_description
1 polymer ?
#
loop_
_entity_poly.entity_id
_entity_poly.type
_entity_poly.pdbx_seq_one_letter_code
_entity_poly.pdbx_strand_id
1 'polypeptide(L)'
;APDRNFGCHYTLNLKRIVKSRVISEEALDPSLHWLKDYADKKRRKHRWRKANSHAKQMSCESVQNFSRMFWVIAMLHVNFINVFHLFQNVSASYLFQRYDYSIVKAGVVSSMSHLFVVFAPFIGLAIDQFGGRVLLIIIAAIMSVVAYVFMIFTEIDPLVSMLLISICLSFTPTILMAAIPNSVSRKNFGTAFGIVEITDAIGATFGNLMVGFLRDETGNYRAVMMMLLGMAVLVLFLALFLIYEDSRHNWVISAPSGRSRALSVDDDDPVNNPAVLEAQYSANGETSPVAARPTVA
;
A
#
# COMPACT_ATOMS: atom_id res chain seq x y z
N ALA A 1 -66.79 5.06 18.12
CA ALA A 1 -65.68 4.52 17.32
C ALA A 1 -64.33 4.88 17.94
N PRO A 2 -63.75 4.02 18.79
CA PRO A 2 -62.31 4.06 18.99
C PRO A 2 -61.73 2.67 19.34
N ASP A 3 -61.34 1.82 18.37
CA ASP A 3 -60.74 0.52 18.75
C ASP A 3 -59.77 -0.10 17.72
N ARG A 4 -59.31 0.65 16.71
CA ARG A 4 -58.34 0.11 15.71
C ARG A 4 -56.87 0.47 15.97
N ASN A 5 -56.57 1.40 16.88
CA ASN A 5 -55.19 1.86 17.11
C ASN A 5 -54.44 1.08 18.22
N PHE A 6 -55.14 0.42 19.14
CA PHE A 6 -54.50 -0.30 20.25
C PHE A 6 -53.76 -1.57 19.81
N GLY A 7 -54.34 -2.36 18.90
CA GLY A 7 -53.70 -3.59 18.40
C GLY A 7 -52.41 -3.35 17.60
N CYS A 8 -52.34 -2.25 16.85
CA CYS A 8 -51.16 -1.90 16.05
C CYS A 8 -49.98 -1.47 16.94
N HIS A 9 -50.23 -0.68 17.98
CA HIS A 9 -49.20 -0.29 18.96
C HIS A 9 -48.68 -1.49 19.77
N TYR A 10 -49.57 -2.40 20.17
CA TYR A 10 -49.17 -3.58 20.94
C TYR A 10 -48.31 -4.54 20.11
N THR A 11 -48.69 -4.80 18.87
CA THR A 11 -47.93 -5.68 17.95
C THR A 11 -46.58 -5.09 17.55
N LEU A 12 -46.48 -3.75 17.40
CA LEU A 12 -45.21 -3.07 17.16
C LEU A 12 -44.28 -3.12 18.38
N ASN A 13 -44.82 -2.91 19.58
CA ASN A 13 -44.04 -3.04 20.82
C ASN A 13 -43.58 -4.49 21.05
N LEU A 14 -44.44 -5.48 20.79
CA LEU A 14 -44.07 -6.89 20.90
C LEU A 14 -42.96 -7.25 19.89
N LYS A 15 -43.08 -6.80 18.63
CA LYS A 15 -42.01 -6.99 17.63
C LYS A 15 -40.70 -6.32 18.04
N ARG A 16 -40.76 -5.14 18.67
CA ARG A 16 -39.57 -4.44 19.17
C ARG A 16 -38.93 -5.16 20.35
N ILE A 17 -39.72 -5.64 21.31
CA ILE A 17 -39.28 -6.39 22.49
C ILE A 17 -38.69 -7.73 22.06
N VAL A 18 -39.36 -8.49 21.19
CA VAL A 18 -38.85 -9.75 20.64
C VAL A 18 -37.56 -9.52 19.86
N LYS A 19 -37.49 -8.46 19.05
CA LYS A 19 -36.25 -8.10 18.33
C LYS A 19 -35.11 -7.73 19.29
N SER A 20 -35.41 -7.05 20.39
CA SER A 20 -34.44 -6.74 21.45
C SER A 20 -33.94 -8.00 22.15
N ARG A 21 -34.87 -8.86 22.59
CA ARG A 21 -34.57 -10.12 23.29
C ARG A 21 -33.84 -11.15 22.43
N VAL A 22 -34.12 -11.16 21.13
CA VAL A 22 -33.41 -12.01 20.16
C VAL A 22 -31.96 -11.53 19.98
N ILE A 23 -31.69 -10.23 20.15
CA ILE A 23 -30.35 -9.67 20.02
C ILE A 23 -29.57 -9.77 21.34
N SER A 24 -30.23 -9.65 22.50
CA SER A 24 -29.61 -9.95 23.80
C SER A 24 -29.35 -11.45 23.92
N GLU A 25 -28.21 -11.84 24.48
CA GLU A 25 -27.76 -13.23 24.59
C GLU A 25 -28.48 -14.03 25.69
N GLU A 26 -29.77 -13.73 25.94
CA GLU A 26 -30.60 -14.49 26.87
C GLU A 26 -30.78 -15.93 26.37
N ALA A 27 -30.81 -16.88 27.31
CA ALA A 27 -31.09 -18.29 27.04
C ALA A 27 -32.55 -18.44 26.56
N LEU A 28 -32.71 -18.99 25.36
CA LEU A 28 -34.03 -19.30 24.79
C LEU A 28 -34.48 -20.70 25.19
N ASP A 29 -35.79 -20.90 25.31
CA ASP A 29 -36.42 -22.17 25.64
C ASP A 29 -35.96 -23.29 24.67
N PRO A 30 -35.40 -24.40 25.18
CA PRO A 30 -34.83 -25.47 24.36
C PRO A 30 -35.87 -26.23 23.52
N SER A 31 -37.16 -26.10 23.82
CA SER A 31 -38.25 -26.74 23.07
C SER A 31 -38.55 -26.07 21.71
N LEU A 32 -38.11 -24.82 21.51
CA LEU A 32 -38.47 -24.00 20.33
C LEU A 32 -37.29 -23.89 19.35
N HIS A 33 -37.04 -24.97 18.60
CA HIS A 33 -35.90 -25.07 17.68
C HIS A 33 -35.89 -24.01 16.57
N TRP A 34 -37.06 -23.69 15.99
CA TRP A 34 -37.19 -22.68 14.93
C TRP A 34 -36.86 -21.26 15.41
N LEU A 35 -37.15 -20.96 16.68
CA LEU A 35 -36.88 -19.66 17.29
C LEU A 35 -35.39 -19.48 17.56
N LYS A 36 -34.72 -20.58 17.97
CA LYS A 36 -33.26 -20.64 18.13
C LYS A 36 -32.55 -20.39 16.80
N ASP A 37 -32.94 -21.07 15.73
CA ASP A 37 -32.36 -20.87 14.39
C ASP A 37 -32.59 -19.44 13.87
N TYR A 38 -33.79 -18.89 14.07
CA TYR A 38 -34.10 -17.50 13.71
C TYR A 38 -33.25 -16.51 14.51
N ALA A 39 -33.10 -16.73 15.82
CA ALA A 39 -32.32 -15.89 16.70
C ALA A 39 -30.84 -15.95 16.34
N ASP A 40 -30.28 -17.13 16.10
CA ASP A 40 -28.88 -17.31 15.74
C ASP A 40 -28.53 -16.70 14.39
N LYS A 41 -29.42 -16.79 13.40
CA LYS A 41 -29.22 -16.12 12.10
C LYS A 41 -29.20 -14.59 12.26
N LYS A 42 -30.03 -14.04 13.14
CA LYS A 42 -30.13 -12.59 13.39
C LYS A 42 -29.01 -12.06 14.28
N ARG A 43 -28.62 -12.80 15.33
CA ARG A 43 -27.44 -12.55 16.17
C ARG A 43 -26.16 -12.59 15.33
N ARG A 44 -25.99 -13.59 14.45
CA ARG A 44 -24.89 -13.63 13.48
C ARG A 44 -24.85 -12.38 12.60
N LYS A 45 -25.97 -11.97 12.00
CA LYS A 45 -26.04 -10.75 11.18
C LYS A 45 -25.73 -9.48 11.97
N HIS A 46 -26.16 -9.40 13.23
CA HIS A 46 -25.89 -8.26 14.11
C HIS A 46 -24.42 -8.22 14.55
N ARG A 47 -23.84 -9.36 14.98
CA ARG A 47 -22.41 -9.51 15.30
C ARG A 47 -21.54 -9.17 14.09
N TRP A 48 -21.90 -9.64 12.89
CA TRP A 48 -21.22 -9.31 11.65
C TRP A 48 -21.27 -7.81 11.34
N ARG A 49 -22.43 -7.15 11.51
CA ARG A 49 -22.55 -5.70 11.32
C ARG A 49 -21.76 -4.90 12.35
N LYS A 50 -21.77 -5.31 13.62
CA LYS A 50 -21.03 -4.65 14.70
C LYS A 50 -19.52 -4.84 14.52
N ALA A 51 -19.08 -6.04 14.16
CA ALA A 51 -17.68 -6.31 13.82
C ALA A 51 -17.21 -5.48 12.61
N ASN A 52 -18.01 -5.42 11.54
CA ASN A 52 -17.68 -4.59 10.37
C ASN A 52 -17.73 -3.09 10.66
N SER A 53 -18.61 -2.60 11.52
CA SER A 53 -18.63 -1.18 11.89
C SER A 53 -17.41 -0.82 12.74
N HIS A 54 -17.02 -1.66 13.69
CA HIS A 54 -15.78 -1.46 14.47
C HIS A 54 -14.53 -1.59 13.59
N ALA A 55 -14.46 -2.56 12.67
CA ALA A 55 -13.35 -2.69 11.73
C ALA A 55 -13.26 -1.47 10.78
N LYS A 56 -14.39 -0.98 10.28
CA LYS A 56 -14.45 0.21 9.42
C LYS A 56 -14.04 1.49 10.16
N GLN A 57 -14.44 1.64 11.41
CA GLN A 57 -14.09 2.80 12.23
C GLN A 57 -12.60 2.80 12.61
N MET A 58 -12.05 1.64 13.00
CA MET A 58 -10.60 1.49 13.21
C MET A 58 -9.80 1.75 11.94
N SER A 59 -10.28 1.31 10.77
CA SER A 59 -9.58 1.55 9.50
C SER A 59 -9.56 3.02 9.10
N CYS A 60 -10.68 3.75 9.24
CA CYS A 60 -10.77 5.16 8.82
C CYS A 60 -9.98 6.12 9.73
N GLU A 61 -10.00 5.87 11.05
CA GLU A 61 -9.26 6.67 12.04
C GLU A 61 -7.75 6.38 12.00
N SER A 62 -7.36 5.15 11.63
CA SER A 62 -5.97 4.73 11.44
C SER A 62 -5.33 5.31 10.17
N VAL A 63 -6.13 5.61 9.13
CA VAL A 63 -5.65 6.27 7.89
C VAL A 63 -5.15 7.69 8.13
N GLN A 64 -5.79 8.42 9.06
CA GLN A 64 -5.38 9.78 9.41
C GLN A 64 -4.13 9.84 10.31
N ASN A 65 -3.71 8.70 10.88
CA ASN A 65 -2.57 8.61 11.80
C ASN A 65 -1.32 7.99 11.16
N PHE A 66 -1.21 7.95 9.82
CA PHE A 66 0.01 7.50 9.17
C PHE A 66 1.19 8.45 9.43
N SER A 67 2.38 7.87 9.57
CA SER A 67 3.60 8.62 9.83
C SER A 67 3.91 9.60 8.69
N ARG A 68 4.57 10.72 9.01
CA ARG A 68 5.03 11.68 8.00
C ARG A 68 5.90 11.02 6.93
N MET A 69 6.71 10.05 7.35
CA MET A 69 7.57 9.25 6.50
C MET A 69 6.80 8.44 5.45
N PHE A 70 5.66 7.83 5.83
CA PHE A 70 4.78 7.16 4.89
C PHE A 70 4.31 8.10 3.77
N TRP A 71 3.85 9.30 4.12
CA TRP A 71 3.37 10.27 3.12
C TRP A 71 4.45 10.73 2.16
N VAL A 72 5.69 10.91 2.63
CA VAL A 72 6.82 11.24 1.77
C VAL A 72 7.13 10.10 0.79
N ILE A 73 7.19 8.87 1.28
CA ILE A 73 7.43 7.68 0.44
C ILE A 73 6.30 7.50 -0.58
N ALA A 74 5.04 7.63 -0.14
CA ALA A 74 3.86 7.50 -1.00
C ALA A 74 3.85 8.56 -2.10
N MET A 75 4.06 9.84 -1.75
CA MET A 75 4.12 10.93 -2.74
C MET A 75 5.29 10.76 -3.70
N LEU A 76 6.47 10.37 -3.20
CA LEU A 76 7.63 10.11 -4.05
C LEU A 76 7.37 8.96 -5.02
N HIS A 77 6.78 7.85 -4.54
CA HIS A 77 6.42 6.70 -5.37
C HIS A 77 5.44 7.09 -6.46
N VAL A 78 4.32 7.70 -6.09
CA VAL A 78 3.27 8.12 -7.02
C VAL A 78 3.83 9.08 -8.07
N ASN A 79 4.61 10.09 -7.67
CA ASN A 79 5.20 11.03 -8.62
C ASN A 79 6.19 10.34 -9.55
N PHE A 80 7.04 9.45 -9.02
CA PHE A 80 7.99 8.70 -9.81
C PHE A 80 7.27 7.85 -10.86
N ILE A 81 6.33 7.00 -10.46
CA ILE A 81 5.57 6.13 -11.35
C ILE A 81 4.83 6.95 -12.42
N ASN A 82 4.11 8.00 -12.02
CA ASN A 82 3.37 8.85 -12.96
C ASN A 82 4.27 9.49 -14.02
N VAL A 83 5.45 9.99 -13.66
CA VAL A 83 6.40 10.57 -14.62
C VAL A 83 6.72 9.58 -15.75
N PHE A 84 7.02 8.33 -15.40
CA PHE A 84 7.38 7.32 -16.39
C PHE A 84 6.17 6.78 -17.16
N HIS A 85 5.02 6.57 -16.50
CA HIS A 85 3.82 6.11 -17.18
C HIS A 85 3.32 7.13 -18.20
N LEU A 86 3.29 8.41 -17.83
CA LEU A 86 2.93 9.47 -18.76
C LEU A 86 3.91 9.54 -19.92
N PHE A 87 5.22 9.50 -19.64
CA PHE A 87 6.23 9.46 -20.70
C PHE A 87 6.02 8.28 -21.66
N GLN A 88 5.75 7.08 -21.14
CA GLN A 88 5.53 5.89 -21.96
C GLN A 88 4.33 6.02 -22.91
N ASN A 89 3.29 6.76 -22.50
CA ASN A 89 2.11 6.99 -23.34
C ASN A 89 2.39 7.92 -24.53
N VAL A 90 3.34 8.85 -24.40
CA VAL A 90 3.69 9.85 -25.44
C VAL A 90 5.00 9.54 -26.17
N SER A 91 5.88 8.73 -25.60
CA SER A 91 7.28 8.56 -26.04
C SER A 91 7.41 8.20 -27.52
N ALA A 92 6.66 7.23 -28.03
CA ALA A 92 6.72 6.87 -29.45
C ALA A 92 6.29 8.03 -30.36
N SER A 93 5.22 8.75 -29.99
CA SER A 93 4.74 9.92 -30.75
C SER A 93 5.70 11.10 -30.66
N TYR A 94 6.38 11.28 -29.53
CA TYR A 94 7.45 12.27 -29.37
C TYR A 94 8.63 11.96 -30.30
N LEU A 95 9.10 10.71 -30.32
CA LEU A 95 10.21 10.29 -31.19
C LEU A 95 9.88 10.45 -32.67
N PHE A 96 8.64 10.10 -33.05
CA PHE A 96 8.14 10.32 -34.40
C PHE A 96 8.19 11.80 -34.79
N GLN A 97 7.71 12.71 -33.93
CA GLN A 97 7.65 14.14 -34.24
C GLN A 97 9.00 14.85 -34.16
N ARG A 98 9.89 14.45 -33.24
CA ARG A 98 11.14 15.18 -32.93
C ARG A 98 12.36 14.68 -33.72
N TYR A 99 12.41 13.38 -34.01
CA TYR A 99 13.56 12.73 -34.64
C TYR A 99 13.25 12.20 -36.05
N ASP A 100 12.07 12.52 -36.61
CA ASP A 100 11.61 12.08 -37.94
C ASP A 100 11.71 10.56 -38.14
N TYR A 101 11.52 9.80 -37.07
CA TYR A 101 11.54 8.34 -37.13
C TYR A 101 10.28 7.81 -37.78
N SER A 102 10.39 6.66 -38.47
CA SER A 102 9.20 5.92 -38.89
C SER A 102 8.40 5.44 -37.67
N ILE A 103 7.09 5.25 -37.81
CA ILE A 103 6.21 4.78 -36.73
C ILE A 103 6.74 3.48 -36.11
N VAL A 104 7.26 2.58 -36.95
CA VAL A 104 7.85 1.30 -36.51
C VAL A 104 9.13 1.54 -35.70
N LYS A 105 10.05 2.37 -36.19
CA LYS A 105 11.31 2.65 -35.50
C LYS A 105 11.06 3.37 -34.17
N ALA A 106 10.16 4.36 -34.15
CA ALA A 106 9.76 5.07 -32.94
C ALA A 106 9.16 4.13 -31.88
N GLY A 107 8.31 3.18 -32.29
CA GLY A 107 7.77 2.15 -31.41
C GLY A 107 8.86 1.24 -30.82
N VAL A 108 9.81 0.76 -31.64
CA VAL A 108 10.91 -0.10 -31.18
C VAL A 108 11.82 0.64 -30.19
N VAL A 109 12.24 1.86 -30.51
CA VAL A 109 13.10 2.67 -29.62
C VAL A 109 12.37 3.01 -28.33
N SER A 110 11.08 3.35 -28.40
CA SER A 110 10.26 3.59 -27.21
C SER A 110 10.19 2.36 -26.30
N SER A 111 10.07 1.15 -26.84
CA SER A 111 10.04 -0.08 -26.03
C SER A 111 11.35 -0.37 -25.29
N MET A 112 12.47 0.21 -25.71
CA MET A 112 13.75 0.08 -25.00
C MET A 112 13.71 0.69 -23.59
N SER A 113 12.75 1.58 -23.31
CA SER A 113 12.47 2.10 -21.97
C SER A 113 12.13 1.02 -20.93
N HIS A 114 11.80 -0.21 -21.37
CA HIS A 114 11.46 -1.34 -20.48
C HIS A 114 12.47 -2.50 -20.53
N LEU A 115 13.55 -2.38 -21.31
CA LEU A 115 14.53 -3.45 -21.51
C LEU A 115 15.10 -4.01 -20.19
N PHE A 116 15.49 -3.14 -19.25
CA PHE A 116 16.10 -3.54 -17.98
C PHE A 116 15.09 -3.94 -16.90
N VAL A 117 13.80 -3.65 -17.10
CA VAL A 117 12.74 -4.03 -16.15
C VAL A 117 12.64 -5.55 -16.02
N VAL A 118 12.96 -6.31 -17.07
CA VAL A 118 13.02 -7.79 -17.03
C VAL A 118 14.02 -8.29 -15.99
N PHE A 119 15.09 -7.52 -15.72
CA PHE A 119 16.11 -7.86 -14.73
C PHE A 119 15.79 -7.32 -13.33
N ALA A 120 14.64 -6.68 -13.12
CA ALA A 120 14.24 -6.12 -11.83
C ALA A 120 14.33 -7.11 -10.66
N PRO A 121 13.96 -8.40 -10.78
CA PRO A 121 14.10 -9.36 -9.68
C PRO A 121 15.57 -9.56 -9.25
N PHE A 122 16.49 -9.66 -10.22
CA PHE A 122 17.92 -9.82 -9.94
C PHE A 122 18.52 -8.56 -9.33
N ILE A 123 18.14 -7.39 -9.84
CA ILE A 123 18.58 -6.10 -9.32
C ILE A 123 18.04 -5.90 -7.89
N GLY A 124 16.79 -6.27 -7.63
CA GLY A 124 16.20 -6.26 -6.29
C GLY A 124 16.98 -7.12 -5.29
N LEU A 125 17.33 -8.35 -5.68
CA LEU A 125 18.17 -9.24 -4.87
C LEU A 125 19.55 -8.64 -4.59
N ALA A 126 20.17 -8.01 -5.58
CA ALA A 126 21.45 -7.32 -5.38
C ALA A 126 21.32 -6.16 -4.39
N ILE A 127 20.29 -5.31 -4.53
CA ILE A 127 20.04 -4.17 -3.65
C ILE A 127 19.81 -4.61 -2.21
N ASP A 128 19.12 -5.73 -2.01
CA ASP A 128 18.90 -6.30 -0.69
C ASP A 128 20.20 -6.76 0.00
N GLN A 129 21.23 -7.12 -0.76
CA GLN A 129 22.55 -7.51 -0.25
C GLN A 129 23.48 -6.30 -0.01
N PHE A 130 23.53 -5.35 -0.93
CA PHE A 130 24.45 -4.20 -0.88
C PHE A 130 23.94 -3.02 -0.03
N GLY A 131 22.63 -2.96 0.24
CA GLY A 131 22.03 -1.84 0.97
C GLY A 131 22.00 -0.54 0.16
N GLY A 132 21.93 0.61 0.84
CA GLY A 132 22.03 1.93 0.16
C GLY A 132 20.78 2.35 -0.62
N ARG A 133 19.60 1.85 -0.23
CA ARG A 133 18.31 2.07 -0.91
C ARG A 133 18.02 3.54 -1.21
N VAL A 134 18.23 4.45 -0.25
CA VAL A 134 17.98 5.88 -0.42
C VAL A 134 18.91 6.53 -1.45
N LEU A 135 20.19 6.11 -1.48
CA LEU A 135 21.16 6.61 -2.45
C LEU A 135 20.77 6.19 -3.88
N LEU A 136 20.29 4.95 -4.05
CA LEU A 136 19.79 4.48 -5.35
C LEU A 136 18.58 5.28 -5.83
N ILE A 137 17.64 5.63 -4.94
CA ILE A 137 16.50 6.50 -5.27
C ILE A 137 16.98 7.87 -5.78
N ILE A 138 17.98 8.47 -5.12
CA ILE A 138 18.54 9.77 -5.54
C ILE A 138 19.23 9.64 -6.90
N ILE A 139 20.02 8.59 -7.10
CA ILE A 139 20.67 8.33 -8.39
C ILE A 139 19.62 8.18 -9.49
N ALA A 140 18.54 7.44 -9.26
CA ALA A 140 17.44 7.31 -10.21
C ALA A 140 16.76 8.65 -10.51
N ALA A 141 16.54 9.49 -9.50
CA ALA A 141 15.95 10.81 -9.68
C ALA A 141 16.87 11.76 -10.48
N ILE A 142 18.19 11.69 -10.26
CA ILE A 142 19.15 12.46 -11.06
C ILE A 142 19.19 11.93 -12.49
N MET A 143 19.26 10.62 -12.67
CA MET A 143 19.28 9.98 -13.99
C MET A 143 18.00 10.28 -14.79
N SER A 144 16.83 10.32 -14.14
CA SER A 144 15.57 10.65 -14.81
C SER A 144 15.57 12.10 -15.30
N VAL A 145 16.01 13.05 -14.48
CA VAL A 145 16.17 14.46 -14.89
C VAL A 145 17.14 14.56 -16.06
N VAL A 146 18.30 13.91 -15.99
CA VAL A 146 19.30 13.90 -17.08
C VAL A 146 18.71 13.33 -18.37
N ALA A 147 17.95 12.22 -18.29
CA ALA A 147 17.32 11.62 -19.46
C ALA A 147 16.31 12.56 -20.14
N TYR A 148 15.48 13.27 -19.36
CA TYR A 148 14.56 14.27 -19.90
C TYR A 148 15.29 15.49 -20.47
N VAL A 149 16.35 15.97 -19.80
CA VAL A 149 17.18 17.07 -20.31
C VAL A 149 17.83 16.70 -21.65
N PHE A 150 18.37 15.48 -21.76
CA PHE A 150 18.95 15.00 -23.02
C PHE A 150 17.91 14.95 -24.14
N MET A 151 16.71 14.43 -23.89
CA MET A 151 15.66 14.42 -24.92
C MET A 151 15.22 15.83 -25.33
N ILE A 152 15.04 16.76 -24.38
CA ILE A 152 14.48 18.08 -24.66
C ILE A 152 15.50 19.02 -25.32
N PHE A 153 16.73 19.04 -24.83
CA PHE A 153 17.71 20.08 -25.14
C PHE A 153 18.87 19.62 -26.01
N THR A 154 19.06 18.30 -26.21
CA THR A 154 20.20 17.77 -26.97
C THR A 154 19.74 16.97 -28.19
N GLU A 155 20.64 16.83 -29.17
CA GLU A 155 20.46 16.00 -30.37
C GLU A 155 21.06 14.58 -30.19
N ILE A 156 21.30 14.15 -28.95
CA ILE A 156 21.84 12.82 -28.65
C ILE A 156 20.83 11.75 -29.09
N ASP A 157 21.33 10.57 -29.50
CA ASP A 157 20.48 9.43 -29.82
C ASP A 157 19.51 9.14 -28.66
N PRO A 158 18.18 9.19 -28.90
CA PRO A 158 17.17 8.99 -27.87
C PRO A 158 17.27 7.62 -27.19
N LEU A 159 17.94 6.65 -27.82
CA LEU A 159 18.22 5.35 -27.23
C LEU A 159 18.97 5.46 -25.89
N VAL A 160 19.87 6.43 -25.74
CA VAL A 160 20.60 6.65 -24.47
C VAL A 160 19.62 7.02 -23.35
N SER A 161 18.72 7.98 -23.61
CA SER A 161 17.71 8.40 -22.63
C SER A 161 16.72 7.29 -22.31
N MET A 162 16.32 6.47 -23.29
CA MET A 162 15.46 5.31 -23.08
C MET A 162 16.10 4.28 -22.15
N LEU A 163 17.38 3.98 -22.36
CA LEU A 163 18.12 3.05 -21.51
C LEU A 163 18.31 3.59 -20.09
N LEU A 164 18.59 4.89 -19.93
CA LEU A 164 18.66 5.53 -18.61
C LEU A 164 17.33 5.41 -17.85
N ILE A 165 16.21 5.70 -18.53
CA ILE A 165 14.85 5.54 -17.97
C ILE A 165 14.59 4.08 -17.57
N SER A 166 14.98 3.14 -18.42
CA SER A 166 14.82 1.71 -18.20
C SER A 166 15.56 1.21 -16.96
N ILE A 167 16.79 1.70 -16.74
CA ILE A 167 17.54 1.45 -15.51
C ILE A 167 16.79 1.99 -14.29
N CYS A 168 16.30 3.24 -14.34
CA CYS A 168 15.56 3.85 -13.23
C CYS A 168 14.29 3.06 -12.85
N LEU A 169 13.54 2.61 -13.86
CA LEU A 169 12.32 1.82 -13.72
C LEU A 169 12.56 0.43 -13.13
N SER A 170 13.74 -0.16 -13.35
CA SER A 170 14.03 -1.52 -12.92
C SER A 170 14.09 -1.70 -11.39
N PHE A 171 14.54 -0.68 -10.66
CA PHE A 171 14.77 -0.81 -9.21
C PHE A 171 13.95 0.15 -8.34
N THR A 172 13.70 1.37 -8.80
CA THR A 172 13.12 2.41 -7.92
C THR A 172 11.71 2.06 -7.43
N PRO A 173 10.79 1.54 -8.28
CA PRO A 173 9.48 1.08 -7.84
C PRO A 173 9.59 0.00 -6.76
N THR A 174 10.50 -0.96 -6.96
CA THR A 174 10.76 -2.07 -6.05
C THR A 174 11.25 -1.57 -4.69
N ILE A 175 12.20 -0.64 -4.66
CA ILE A 175 12.73 -0.05 -3.42
C ILE A 175 11.63 0.70 -2.67
N LEU A 176 10.87 1.54 -3.36
CA LEU A 176 9.83 2.38 -2.74
C LEU A 176 8.68 1.54 -2.19
N MET A 177 8.23 0.53 -2.94
CA MET A 177 7.20 -0.40 -2.47
C MET A 177 7.67 -1.21 -1.26
N ALA A 178 8.94 -1.63 -1.23
CA ALA A 178 9.53 -2.31 -0.08
C ALA A 178 9.71 -1.39 1.14
N ALA A 179 9.71 -0.06 0.97
CA ALA A 179 9.82 0.91 2.05
C ALA A 179 8.47 1.20 2.73
N ILE A 180 7.34 1.02 2.04
CA ILE A 180 6.00 1.30 2.60
C ILE A 180 5.75 0.51 3.90
N PRO A 181 5.95 -0.82 3.97
CA PRO A 181 5.70 -1.59 5.19
C PRO A 181 6.54 -1.16 6.40
N ASN A 182 7.72 -0.57 6.17
CA ASN A 182 8.59 -0.09 7.24
C ASN A 182 8.08 1.22 7.88
N SER A 183 7.14 1.92 7.23
CA SER A 183 6.63 3.22 7.65
C SER A 183 5.25 3.16 8.33
N VAL A 184 4.61 1.99 8.35
CA VAL A 184 3.24 1.79 8.84
C VAL A 184 3.13 0.53 9.71
N SER A 185 2.12 0.47 10.58
CA SER A 185 1.85 -0.73 11.39
C SER A 185 1.34 -1.90 10.52
N ARG A 186 1.72 -3.14 10.86
CA ARG A 186 1.32 -4.38 10.15
C ARG A 186 -0.19 -4.51 9.92
N LYS A 187 -1.01 -4.01 10.86
CA LYS A 187 -2.48 -4.04 10.76
C LYS A 187 -3.04 -3.19 9.61
N ASN A 188 -2.26 -2.24 9.09
CA ASN A 188 -2.69 -1.25 8.11
C ASN A 188 -2.06 -1.43 6.72
N PHE A 189 -1.29 -2.51 6.46
CA PHE A 189 -0.60 -2.70 5.19
C PHE A 189 -1.53 -2.63 3.98
N GLY A 190 -2.66 -3.34 4.00
CA GLY A 190 -3.62 -3.33 2.90
C GLY A 190 -4.19 -1.94 2.63
N THR A 191 -4.44 -1.15 3.68
CA THR A 191 -4.91 0.23 3.54
C THR A 191 -3.83 1.16 3.01
N ALA A 192 -2.58 1.02 3.46
CA ALA A 192 -1.45 1.81 2.99
C ALA A 192 -1.19 1.59 1.49
N PHE A 193 -1.12 0.34 1.03
CA PHE A 193 -0.99 0.03 -0.39
C PHE A 193 -2.21 0.50 -1.21
N GLY A 194 -3.42 0.35 -0.68
CA GLY A 194 -4.63 0.83 -1.33
C GLY A 194 -4.63 2.36 -1.54
N ILE A 195 -4.15 3.14 -0.58
CA ILE A 195 -4.01 4.59 -0.72
C ILE A 195 -3.01 4.94 -1.80
N VAL A 196 -1.84 4.30 -1.80
CA VAL A 196 -0.81 4.53 -2.82
C VAL A 196 -1.38 4.24 -4.21
N GLU A 197 -2.00 3.08 -4.41
CA GLU A 197 -2.56 2.67 -5.71
C GLU A 197 -3.68 3.60 -6.20
N ILE A 198 -4.61 4.00 -5.32
CA ILE A 198 -5.69 4.94 -5.68
C ILE A 198 -5.09 6.30 -6.06
N THR A 199 -4.09 6.76 -5.30
CA THR A 199 -3.41 8.03 -5.60
C THR A 199 -2.68 7.94 -6.93
N ASP A 200 -2.09 6.80 -7.24
CA ASP A 200 -1.42 6.55 -8.52
C ASP A 200 -2.39 6.57 -9.70
N ALA A 201 -3.54 5.91 -9.57
CA ALA A 201 -4.60 5.92 -10.57
C ALA A 201 -5.17 7.34 -10.82
N ILE A 202 -5.33 8.11 -9.75
CA ILE A 202 -5.72 9.53 -9.82
C ILE A 202 -4.64 10.31 -10.57
N GLY A 203 -3.38 10.18 -10.18
CA GLY A 203 -2.24 10.83 -10.83
C GLY A 203 -2.17 10.51 -12.33
N ALA A 204 -2.37 9.25 -12.69
CA ALA A 204 -2.31 8.81 -14.08
C ALA A 204 -3.48 9.38 -14.89
N THR A 205 -4.67 9.42 -14.31
CA THR A 205 -5.87 9.99 -14.96
C THR A 205 -5.70 11.48 -15.22
N PHE A 206 -5.37 12.26 -14.20
CA PHE A 206 -5.16 13.70 -14.33
C PHE A 206 -3.95 14.03 -15.21
N GLY A 207 -2.87 13.25 -15.07
CA GLY A 207 -1.66 13.41 -15.86
C GLY A 207 -1.93 13.21 -17.36
N ASN A 208 -2.63 12.13 -17.73
CA ASN A 208 -2.95 11.88 -19.14
C ASN A 208 -3.91 12.92 -19.71
N LEU A 209 -4.87 13.40 -18.90
CA LEU A 209 -5.74 14.51 -19.29
C LEU A 209 -4.92 15.79 -19.56
N MET A 210 -3.95 16.10 -18.70
CA MET A 210 -3.05 17.23 -18.88
C MET A 210 -2.18 17.09 -20.13
N VAL A 211 -1.64 15.89 -20.39
CA VAL A 211 -0.88 15.57 -21.60
C VAL A 211 -1.72 15.84 -22.85
N GLY A 212 -2.97 15.36 -22.86
CA GLY A 212 -3.92 15.59 -23.96
C GLY A 212 -4.20 17.07 -24.18
N PHE A 213 -4.55 17.79 -23.11
CA PHE A 213 -4.79 19.24 -23.18
C PHE A 213 -3.58 20.01 -23.73
N LEU A 214 -2.38 19.73 -23.22
CA LEU A 214 -1.15 20.39 -23.68
C LEU A 214 -0.84 20.07 -25.15
N ARG A 215 -1.16 18.83 -25.57
CA ARG A 215 -0.98 18.40 -26.96
C ARG A 215 -1.94 19.13 -27.89
N ASP A 216 -3.20 19.28 -27.51
CA ASP A 216 -4.23 19.92 -28.33
C ASP A 216 -3.96 21.42 -28.49
N GLU A 217 -3.54 22.10 -27.43
CA GLU A 217 -3.22 23.54 -27.46
C GLU A 217 -1.95 23.86 -28.25
N THR A 218 -0.87 23.07 -28.08
CA THR A 218 0.43 23.42 -28.66
C THR A 218 0.74 22.72 -29.98
N GLY A 219 0.03 21.64 -30.32
CA GLY A 219 0.28 20.80 -31.51
C GLY A 219 1.63 20.06 -31.48
N ASN A 220 2.41 20.18 -30.40
CA ASN A 220 3.73 19.57 -30.26
C ASN A 220 3.90 18.91 -28.89
N TYR A 221 4.86 17.99 -28.78
CA TYR A 221 5.14 17.30 -27.52
C TYR A 221 6.18 18.02 -26.66
N ARG A 222 6.71 19.18 -27.08
CA ARG A 222 7.74 19.89 -26.33
C ARG A 222 7.21 20.40 -24.99
N ALA A 223 5.98 20.94 -24.97
CA ALA A 223 5.33 21.38 -23.74
C ALA A 223 5.11 20.19 -22.78
N VAL A 224 4.68 19.04 -23.32
CA VAL A 224 4.48 17.81 -22.54
C VAL A 224 5.81 17.35 -21.91
N MET A 225 6.90 17.36 -22.69
CA MET A 225 8.22 16.98 -22.17
C MET A 225 8.72 17.96 -21.10
N MET A 226 8.46 19.27 -21.24
CA MET A 226 8.79 20.25 -20.19
C MET A 226 8.01 20.00 -18.89
N MET A 227 6.73 19.62 -18.99
CA MET A 227 5.93 19.21 -17.84
C MET A 227 6.52 17.96 -17.17
N LEU A 228 6.88 16.94 -17.96
CA LEU A 228 7.52 15.72 -17.44
C LEU A 228 8.86 16.00 -16.77
N LEU A 229 9.67 16.91 -17.34
CA LEU A 229 10.91 17.39 -16.71
C LEU A 229 10.62 18.08 -15.36
N GLY A 230 9.59 18.93 -15.29
CA GLY A 230 9.18 19.58 -14.03
C GLY A 230 8.78 18.56 -12.97
N MET A 231 8.04 17.53 -13.35
CA MET A 231 7.68 16.42 -12.46
C MET A 231 8.90 15.58 -12.05
N ALA A 232 9.87 15.33 -12.95
CA ALA A 232 11.12 14.63 -12.62
C ALA A 232 11.99 15.45 -11.63
N VAL A 233 12.02 16.77 -11.78
CA VAL A 233 12.68 17.68 -10.83
C VAL A 233 11.96 17.65 -9.48
N LEU A 234 10.62 17.60 -9.46
CA LEU A 234 9.85 17.43 -8.22
C LEU A 234 10.19 16.09 -7.53
N VAL A 235 10.33 15.01 -8.28
CA VAL A 235 10.80 13.70 -7.77
C VAL A 235 12.19 13.83 -7.14
N LEU A 236 13.12 14.56 -7.77
CA LEU A 236 14.44 14.81 -7.21
C LEU A 236 14.35 15.59 -5.89
N PHE A 237 13.53 16.64 -5.81
CA PHE A 237 13.30 17.37 -4.57
C PHE A 237 12.69 16.47 -3.47
N LEU A 238 11.73 15.61 -3.81
CA LEU A 238 11.13 14.66 -2.86
C LEU A 238 12.15 13.60 -2.41
N ALA A 239 13.04 13.14 -3.29
CA ALA A 239 14.10 12.20 -2.94
C ALA A 239 15.15 12.85 -2.01
N LEU A 240 15.50 14.12 -2.24
CA LEU A 240 16.36 14.91 -1.35
C LEU A 240 15.67 15.20 0.01
N PHE A 241 14.36 15.40 0.00
CA PHE A 241 13.59 15.54 1.23
C PHE A 241 13.52 14.21 2.00
N LEU A 242 13.39 13.08 1.30
CA LEU A 242 13.39 11.75 1.91
C LEU A 242 14.71 11.46 2.64
N ILE A 243 15.87 11.76 2.05
CA ILE A 243 17.17 11.56 2.72
C ILE A 243 17.33 12.47 3.94
N TYR A 244 16.81 13.70 3.88
CA TYR A 244 16.79 14.59 5.03
C TYR A 244 15.96 14.01 6.19
N GLU A 245 14.79 13.44 5.89
CA GLU A 245 13.92 12.82 6.90
C GLU A 245 14.49 11.47 7.40
N ASP A 246 15.10 10.65 6.53
CA ASP A 246 15.75 9.37 6.90
C ASP A 246 16.97 9.60 7.80
N SER A 247 17.74 10.67 7.55
CA SER A 247 18.86 11.08 8.40
C SER A 247 18.41 11.49 9.81
N ARG A 248 17.22 12.06 9.96
CA ARG A 248 16.62 12.41 11.27
C ARG A 248 16.14 11.18 12.05
N HIS A 249 15.79 10.10 11.37
CA HIS A 249 15.17 8.91 11.97
C HIS A 249 16.11 7.68 12.01
N ASN A 250 17.43 7.88 12.07
CA ASN A 250 18.45 6.81 12.20
C ASN A 250 18.55 5.82 11.02
N TRP A 251 18.35 6.27 9.77
CA TRP A 251 18.61 5.46 8.56
C TRP A 251 17.81 4.14 8.49
N VAL A 252 16.57 4.15 8.99
CA VAL A 252 15.71 2.96 9.05
C VAL A 252 15.44 2.37 7.66
N ILE A 253 15.42 3.18 6.59
CA ILE A 253 15.24 2.70 5.21
C ILE A 253 16.56 2.19 4.61
N SER A 254 17.68 2.79 5.00
CA SER A 254 18.99 2.54 4.39
C SER A 254 19.73 1.33 4.98
N ALA A 255 19.28 0.81 6.12
CA ALA A 255 19.87 -0.36 6.77
C ALA A 255 19.64 -1.66 5.94
N PRO A 256 20.66 -2.55 5.82
CA PRO A 256 20.53 -3.80 5.09
C PRO A 256 19.46 -4.72 5.70
N SER A 257 18.69 -5.39 4.83
CA SER A 257 17.45 -6.13 5.13
C SER A 257 17.60 -7.19 6.25
N GLY A 258 18.81 -7.74 6.43
CA GLY A 258 19.11 -8.73 7.47
C GLY A 258 18.88 -8.24 8.90
N ARG A 259 19.02 -6.93 9.17
CA ARG A 259 18.83 -6.37 10.52
C ARG A 259 17.35 -6.09 10.84
N SER A 260 16.57 -5.68 9.85
CA SER A 260 15.13 -5.41 10.02
C SER A 260 14.31 -6.69 10.14
N ARG A 261 14.73 -7.79 9.47
CA ARG A 261 14.07 -9.09 9.62
C ARG A 261 14.28 -9.69 11.02
N ALA A 262 15.47 -9.55 11.59
CA ALA A 262 15.79 -10.03 12.94
C ALA A 262 14.93 -9.32 14.03
N LEU A 263 14.84 -8.00 13.97
CA LEU A 263 13.97 -7.20 14.87
C LEU A 263 12.49 -7.58 14.76
N SER A 264 12.04 -7.95 13.57
CA SER A 264 10.64 -8.29 13.30
C SER A 264 10.24 -9.73 13.66
N VAL A 265 11.23 -10.59 13.91
CA VAL A 265 11.06 -11.99 14.32
C VAL A 265 11.15 -12.11 15.84
N ASP A 266 12.07 -11.37 16.48
CA ASP A 266 12.23 -11.42 17.94
C ASP A 266 11.04 -10.80 18.71
N ASP A 267 10.34 -9.80 18.16
CA ASP A 267 9.18 -9.17 18.83
C ASP A 267 7.87 -9.98 18.67
N ASP A 268 7.79 -10.91 17.71
CA ASP A 268 6.55 -11.59 17.30
C ASP A 268 6.52 -13.09 17.63
N ASP A 269 7.54 -13.67 18.29
CA ASP A 269 7.47 -15.06 18.76
C ASP A 269 6.69 -15.14 20.09
N PRO A 270 5.43 -15.65 20.09
CA PRO A 270 4.67 -15.85 21.32
C PRO A 270 5.31 -16.89 22.25
N VAL A 271 6.32 -17.62 21.78
CA VAL A 271 7.09 -18.62 22.54
C VAL A 271 8.05 -17.97 23.55
N ASN A 272 8.53 -16.75 23.29
CA ASN A 272 9.48 -16.03 24.15
C ASN A 272 8.85 -14.90 24.96
N ASN A 273 7.53 -14.69 24.87
CA ASN A 273 6.87 -13.65 25.64
C ASN A 273 6.68 -14.10 27.10
N PRO A 274 7.37 -13.49 28.08
CA PRO A 274 7.34 -13.95 29.47
C PRO A 274 5.93 -13.92 30.08
N ALA A 275 5.06 -13.03 29.60
CA ALA A 275 3.66 -12.96 30.02
C ALA A 275 2.80 -14.14 29.52
N VAL A 276 3.14 -14.74 28.37
CA VAL A 276 2.46 -15.93 27.83
C VAL A 276 2.94 -17.20 28.55
N LEU A 277 4.22 -17.26 28.90
CA LEU A 277 4.79 -18.34 29.71
C LEU A 277 4.22 -18.33 31.14
N GLU A 278 4.10 -17.16 31.78
CA GLU A 278 3.45 -17.04 33.09
C GLU A 278 1.97 -17.43 33.03
N ALA A 279 1.24 -17.05 31.97
CA ALA A 279 -0.15 -17.45 31.78
C ALA A 279 -0.32 -18.97 31.56
N GLN A 280 0.60 -19.63 30.85
CA GLN A 280 0.58 -21.08 30.64
C GLN A 280 0.96 -21.87 31.90
N TYR A 281 1.91 -21.40 32.71
CA TYR A 281 2.25 -22.04 33.99
C TYR A 281 1.16 -21.84 35.05
N SER A 282 0.48 -20.68 35.04
CA SER A 282 -0.64 -20.39 35.94
C SER A 282 -1.88 -21.24 35.63
N ALA A 283 -2.14 -21.51 34.34
CA ALA A 283 -3.30 -22.29 33.91
C ALA A 283 -3.19 -23.80 34.21
N ASN A 284 -1.97 -24.32 34.37
CA ASN A 284 -1.73 -25.74 34.65
C ASN A 284 -1.57 -26.05 36.16
N GLY A 285 -1.73 -25.07 37.05
CA GLY A 285 -1.51 -25.20 38.49
C GLY A 285 -2.70 -25.67 39.34
N GLU A 286 -3.92 -25.73 38.77
CA GLU A 286 -5.14 -26.06 39.53
C GLU A 286 -5.76 -27.41 39.11
N THR A 287 -5.02 -28.50 39.31
CA THR A 287 -5.63 -29.81 39.59
C THR A 287 -4.78 -30.59 40.60
N SER A 288 -5.22 -30.63 41.85
CA SER A 288 -4.78 -31.60 42.88
C SER A 288 -5.98 -32.50 43.24
N PRO A 289 -5.85 -33.63 43.96
CA PRO A 289 -4.73 -34.58 44.11
C PRO A 289 -5.20 -36.04 43.84
N VAL A 290 -4.32 -37.00 43.53
CA VAL A 290 -4.68 -38.44 43.59
C VAL A 290 -3.66 -39.22 44.42
N ALA A 291 -4.09 -39.47 45.65
CA ALA A 291 -3.95 -40.68 46.47
C ALA A 291 -2.69 -41.57 46.36
N ALA A 292 -2.01 -41.67 47.51
CA ALA A 292 -1.12 -42.74 47.94
C ALA A 292 -1.75 -44.15 47.81
N ARG A 293 -0.99 -45.21 47.49
CA ARG A 293 -0.24 -46.12 48.40
C ARG A 293 0.23 -47.37 47.58
N PRO A 294 1.04 -48.30 48.11
CA PRO A 294 2.26 -48.15 48.90
C PRO A 294 3.43 -48.99 48.34
N THR A 295 4.63 -48.70 48.84
CA THR A 295 5.86 -49.53 48.83
C THR A 295 5.65 -50.98 49.26
N VAL A 296 6.35 -51.96 48.65
CA VAL A 296 7.16 -52.99 49.35
C VAL A 296 8.24 -53.56 48.39
N ALA A 297 9.48 -53.57 48.90
CA ALA A 297 10.67 -54.41 48.65
C ALA A 297 11.13 -54.71 47.22
#